data_AF-A0A432ZZB0-F1
#
_entry.id   AF-A0A432ZZB0-F1
#
_cell.length_a   1.000
_cell.length_b   1.000
_cell.length_c   1.000
_cell.angle_alpha   90.00
_cell.angle_beta   90.00
_cell.angle_gamma   90.00
#
_symmetry.space_group_name_H-M   'P 1'
#
loop_
_entity.id
_entity.type
_entity.pdbx_description
1 polymer ?
#
loop_
_entity_poly.entity_id
_entity_poly.type
_entity_poly.pdbx_seq_one_letter_code
_entity_poly.pdbx_strand_id
1 'polypeptide(L)'
;FFCGHYREPSPCHRLAHGCGILPKIRSRYLSFHSHYSICRAVRSVTLNTLNRQRASLVIQEYLWHNKGEILTPQQVAQRERIFGWPGERGGKIEMGTSLTKVVGLLKGDSKSPSTLLSLFTTFIDEDYVLSISQPRPLNSTPHSHHGHGALLCIAFHELARPEDTLRAYFHACLLLEVRERAEEAQANEVGGVIGDKEEQEEPTRMTNKTLDSETLVEETLLTTQRFFDGFMAKCKIAGWNIERGMVEGVEDGWRIWWKDEVDKE
;
A
#
# COMPACT_ATOMS: atom_id res chain seq x y z
N PHE A 1 25.72 41.88 16.42
CA PHE A 1 27.12 42.14 16.85
C PHE A 1 27.10 42.86 18.19
N PHE A 2 27.35 42.14 19.29
CA PHE A 2 28.21 42.56 20.41
C PHE A 2 28.24 41.44 21.45
N CYS A 3 29.45 41.13 21.88
CA CYS A 3 29.80 40.20 22.95
C CYS A 3 29.40 40.82 24.30
N GLY A 4 28.92 40.01 25.26
CA GLY A 4 28.54 40.47 26.59
C GLY A 4 28.61 39.34 27.62
N HIS A 5 29.57 39.48 28.53
CA HIS A 5 29.88 38.66 29.71
C HIS A 5 28.74 37.83 30.32
N TYR A 6 29.03 36.55 30.60
CA TYR A 6 28.46 35.85 31.75
C TYR A 6 29.59 35.53 32.73
N ARG A 7 29.56 36.23 33.86
CA ARG A 7 30.33 35.88 35.07
C ARG A 7 29.73 34.61 35.67
N GLU A 8 30.57 33.64 35.98
CA GLU A 8 30.26 32.58 36.93
C GLU A 8 30.02 33.17 38.33
N PRO A 9 29.15 32.54 39.13
CA PRO A 9 29.35 32.51 40.57
C PRO A 9 29.45 31.06 41.07
N SER A 10 30.56 30.76 41.74
CA SER A 10 30.75 29.58 42.59
C SER A 10 30.01 29.75 43.95
N PRO A 11 30.00 28.74 44.85
CA PRO A 11 28.77 28.06 45.28
C PRO A 11 28.34 28.38 46.71
N CYS A 12 27.02 28.40 46.97
CA CYS A 12 26.48 28.40 48.33
C CYS A 12 25.54 27.22 48.55
N HIS A 13 25.95 26.35 49.48
CA HIS A 13 25.18 25.29 50.12
C HIS A 13 23.87 25.80 50.76
N ARG A 14 22.72 25.17 50.45
CA ARG A 14 21.93 24.31 51.37
C ARG A 14 20.50 24.07 50.86
N LEU A 15 20.18 22.78 50.73
CA LEU A 15 18.93 22.10 51.09
C LEU A 15 17.59 22.79 50.77
N ALA A 16 16.92 22.29 49.73
CA ALA A 16 15.47 22.10 49.74
C ALA A 16 15.14 20.81 48.98
N HIS A 17 14.84 19.74 49.73
CA HIS A 17 14.09 18.60 49.22
C HIS A 17 12.72 19.10 48.75
N GLY A 18 12.45 19.00 47.45
CA GLY A 18 11.18 19.48 46.90
C GLY A 18 10.96 19.11 45.45
N CYS A 19 10.15 18.06 45.24
CA CYS A 19 9.36 17.83 44.03
C CYS A 19 10.11 17.36 42.76
N GLY A 20 10.38 16.06 42.68
CA GLY A 20 10.85 15.34 41.47
C GLY A 20 9.84 15.20 40.33
N ILE A 21 8.95 16.19 40.14
CA ILE A 21 7.91 16.21 39.10
C ILE A 21 8.29 17.17 37.95
N LEU A 22 9.05 18.23 38.23
CA LEU A 22 9.47 19.23 37.23
C LEU A 22 10.47 18.74 36.16
N PRO A 23 11.45 17.86 36.45
CA PRO A 23 12.40 17.39 35.43
C PRO A 23 11.73 16.53 34.34
N LYS A 24 10.70 15.77 34.72
CA LYS A 24 9.96 14.87 33.82
C LYS A 24 9.07 15.63 32.83
N ILE A 25 8.52 16.77 33.22
CA ILE A 25 7.68 17.60 32.35
C ILE A 25 8.56 18.33 31.33
N ARG A 26 9.69 18.94 31.74
CA ARG A 26 10.63 19.59 30.81
C ARG A 26 11.25 18.62 29.80
N SER A 27 11.62 17.41 30.25
CA SER A 27 12.16 16.36 29.37
C SER A 27 11.15 15.89 28.31
N ARG A 28 9.86 15.74 28.67
CA ARG A 28 8.81 15.39 27.72
C ARG A 28 8.52 16.52 26.71
N TYR A 29 8.52 17.78 27.13
CA TYR A 29 8.32 18.92 26.22
C TYR A 29 9.47 19.10 25.23
N LEU A 30 10.72 18.93 25.66
CA LEU A 30 11.89 18.94 24.78
C LEU A 30 11.84 17.80 23.75
N SER A 31 11.42 16.61 24.18
CA SER A 31 11.21 15.47 23.28
C SER A 31 10.10 15.78 22.26
N PHE A 32 8.94 16.28 22.69
CA PHE A 32 7.83 16.62 21.79
C PHE A 32 8.21 17.72 20.79
N HIS A 33 8.92 18.76 21.23
CA HIS A 33 9.32 19.87 20.36
C HIS A 33 10.38 19.44 19.34
N SER A 34 11.35 18.62 19.78
CA SER A 34 12.34 18.01 18.88
C SER A 34 11.68 17.11 17.85
N HIS A 35 10.79 16.19 18.26
CA HIS A 35 10.04 15.34 17.33
C HIS A 35 9.19 16.16 16.36
N TYR A 36 8.47 17.18 16.84
CA TYR A 36 7.69 18.08 16.00
C TYR A 36 8.55 18.85 14.98
N SER A 37 9.74 19.31 15.39
CA SER A 37 10.67 20.01 14.50
C SER A 37 11.23 19.09 13.41
N ILE A 38 11.57 17.84 13.75
CA ILE A 38 11.99 16.81 12.79
C ILE A 38 10.83 16.49 11.85
N CYS A 39 9.61 16.34 12.38
CA CYS A 39 8.41 16.10 11.58
C CYS A 39 8.15 17.23 10.56
N ARG A 40 8.31 18.49 10.99
CA ARG A 40 8.17 19.65 10.09
C ARG A 40 9.29 19.74 9.08
N ALA A 41 10.53 19.42 9.47
CA ALA A 41 11.67 19.40 8.56
C ALA A 41 11.52 18.32 7.48
N VAL A 42 11.11 17.10 7.86
CA VAL A 42 10.85 16.01 6.91
C VAL A 42 9.71 16.40 5.94
N ARG A 43 8.63 17.01 6.44
CA ARG A 43 7.53 17.51 5.58
C ARG A 43 7.90 18.70 4.70
N SER A 44 9.02 19.37 4.96
CA SER A 44 9.51 20.46 4.09
C SER A 44 10.26 19.95 2.86
N VAL A 45 10.60 18.65 2.81
CA VAL A 45 11.25 18.01 1.68
C VAL A 45 10.20 17.31 0.81
N THR A 46 9.90 17.90 -0.35
CA THR A 46 9.02 17.29 -1.34
C THR A 46 9.83 16.43 -2.29
N LEU A 47 9.86 15.11 -2.05
CA LEU A 47 10.34 14.17 -3.07
C LEU A 47 9.26 14.00 -4.14
N ASN A 48 9.68 13.90 -5.40
CA ASN A 48 8.78 13.65 -6.53
C ASN A 48 8.67 12.17 -6.89
N THR A 49 9.30 11.28 -6.13
CA THR A 49 9.24 9.83 -6.34
C THR A 49 8.09 9.20 -5.56
N LEU A 50 7.54 8.11 -6.11
CA LEU A 50 6.50 7.32 -5.48
C LEU A 50 7.14 6.22 -4.62
N ASN A 51 7.27 6.47 -3.31
CA ASN A 51 7.43 5.37 -2.35
C ASN A 51 6.09 4.65 -2.16
N ARG A 52 6.08 3.51 -1.46
CA ARG A 52 4.86 2.71 -1.22
C ARG A 52 3.71 3.56 -0.69
N GLN A 53 3.93 4.31 0.38
CA GLN A 53 2.90 5.11 1.04
C GLN A 53 2.34 6.21 0.14
N ARG A 54 3.19 6.88 -0.63
CA ARG A 54 2.80 7.93 -1.58
C ARG A 54 2.04 7.35 -2.76
N ALA A 55 2.48 6.20 -3.26
CA ALA A 55 1.76 5.44 -4.28
C ALA A 55 0.36 5.08 -3.80
N SER A 56 0.20 4.57 -2.57
CA SER A 56 -1.12 4.23 -2.02
C SER A 56 -2.04 5.46 -1.99
N LEU A 57 -1.54 6.62 -1.53
CA LEU A 57 -2.33 7.85 -1.47
C LEU A 57 -2.74 8.33 -2.86
N VAL A 58 -1.82 8.32 -3.82
CA VAL A 58 -2.07 8.79 -5.18
C VAL A 58 -3.05 7.87 -5.91
N ILE A 59 -2.87 6.55 -5.79
CA ILE A 59 -3.78 5.54 -6.32
C ILE A 59 -5.16 5.67 -5.68
N GLN A 60 -5.20 5.90 -4.36
CA GLN A 60 -6.47 6.04 -3.64
C GLN A 60 -7.29 7.23 -4.13
N GLU A 61 -6.63 8.35 -4.32
CA GLU A 61 -7.31 9.56 -4.79
C GLU A 61 -7.75 9.45 -6.24
N TYR A 62 -6.92 8.80 -7.08
CA TYR A 62 -7.25 8.54 -8.47
C TYR A 62 -8.48 7.64 -8.61
N LEU A 63 -8.48 6.50 -7.92
CA LEU A 63 -9.51 5.48 -8.07
C LEU A 63 -10.82 5.84 -7.34
N TRP A 64 -10.75 6.42 -6.15
CA TRP A 64 -11.92 6.49 -5.25
C TRP A 64 -12.38 7.89 -4.86
N HIS A 65 -11.49 8.88 -4.80
CA HIS A 65 -11.87 10.17 -4.20
C HIS A 65 -12.12 11.29 -5.21
N ASN A 66 -11.29 11.42 -6.25
CA ASN A 66 -11.35 12.59 -7.15
C ASN A 66 -11.62 12.23 -8.61
N LYS A 67 -12.37 11.15 -8.88
CA LYS A 67 -12.81 10.78 -10.25
C LYS A 67 -11.67 10.80 -11.27
N GLY A 68 -10.51 10.25 -10.90
CA GLY A 68 -9.33 10.18 -11.74
C GLY A 68 -8.37 11.36 -11.63
N GLU A 69 -8.52 12.33 -10.73
CA GLU A 69 -7.50 13.35 -10.51
C GLU A 69 -6.33 12.85 -9.64
N ILE A 70 -5.14 13.38 -9.89
CA ILE A 70 -3.90 13.00 -9.21
C ILE A 70 -3.42 14.12 -8.30
N LEU A 71 -3.11 13.78 -7.04
CA LEU A 71 -2.47 14.70 -6.13
C LEU A 71 -1.05 15.03 -6.56
N THR A 72 -0.63 16.27 -6.36
CA THR A 72 0.76 16.68 -6.58
C THR A 72 1.68 16.16 -5.45
N PRO A 73 2.99 16.06 -5.68
CA PRO A 73 3.96 15.70 -4.65
C PRO A 73 3.83 16.53 -3.36
N GLN A 74 3.56 17.82 -3.48
CA GLN A 74 3.38 18.73 -2.34
C GLN A 74 2.11 18.40 -1.54
N GLN A 75 1.01 18.09 -2.22
CA GLN A 75 -0.24 17.69 -1.56
C GLN A 75 -0.08 16.36 -0.82
N VAL A 76 0.62 15.40 -1.41
CA VAL A 76 0.89 14.11 -0.77
C VAL A 76 1.82 14.24 0.42
N ALA A 77 2.88 15.06 0.34
CA ALA A 77 3.81 15.30 1.45
C ALA A 77 3.10 15.83 2.71
N GLN A 78 1.99 16.56 2.55
CA GLN A 78 1.16 17.03 3.67
C GLN A 78 0.29 15.92 4.28
N ARG A 79 -0.09 14.93 3.49
CA ARG A 79 -0.91 13.76 3.89
C ARG A 79 -0.08 12.58 4.37
N GLU A 80 1.23 12.58 4.10
CA GLU A 80 2.17 11.53 4.51
C GLU A 80 2.24 11.41 6.04
N ARG A 81 2.15 10.16 6.52
CA ARG A 81 2.33 9.80 7.93
C ARG A 81 3.83 9.69 8.19
N ILE A 82 4.32 10.43 9.17
CA ILE A 82 5.76 10.46 9.49
C ILE A 82 6.17 9.25 10.34
N PHE A 83 5.22 8.67 11.08
CA PHE A 83 5.43 7.45 11.86
C PHE A 83 4.53 6.34 11.29
N GLY A 84 5.15 5.29 10.78
CA GLY A 84 4.45 4.12 10.25
C GLY A 84 3.81 3.34 11.39
N TRP A 85 2.48 3.43 11.52
CA TRP A 85 1.73 2.39 12.21
C TRP A 85 1.50 1.25 11.22
N PRO A 86 1.94 0.01 11.54
CA PRO A 86 1.70 -1.14 10.68
C PRO A 86 0.20 -1.44 10.65
N GLY A 87 -0.36 -1.54 9.44
CA GLY A 87 -1.79 -1.75 9.22
C GLY A 87 -2.36 -0.68 8.30
N GLU A 88 -1.96 -0.71 7.03
CA GLU A 88 -2.81 -0.17 5.96
C GLU A 88 -4.14 -0.93 6.03
N ARG A 89 -5.27 -0.23 5.93
CA ARG A 89 -6.59 -0.88 5.84
C ARG A 89 -6.60 -1.78 4.60
N GLY A 90 -7.35 -2.86 4.62
CA GLY A 90 -7.54 -3.74 3.47
C GLY A 90 -6.58 -4.92 3.33
N GLY A 91 -5.31 -4.86 3.77
CA GLY A 91 -4.40 -5.99 3.60
C GLY A 91 -2.90 -5.68 3.63
N LYS A 92 -2.08 -6.73 3.59
CA LYS A 92 -0.63 -6.64 3.41
C LYS A 92 -0.27 -6.97 1.97
N ILE A 93 0.26 -6.00 1.23
CA ILE A 93 0.88 -6.23 -0.08
C ILE A 93 2.36 -6.55 0.12
N GLU A 94 2.82 -7.65 -0.44
CA GLU A 94 4.23 -8.03 -0.52
C GLU A 94 4.68 -8.04 -1.98
N MET A 95 5.66 -7.19 -2.28
CA MET A 95 6.24 -7.00 -3.60
C MET A 95 7.53 -7.83 -3.72
N GLY A 96 7.85 -8.33 -4.91
CA GLY A 96 9.12 -9.05 -5.14
C GLY A 96 9.24 -10.36 -4.36
N THR A 97 8.12 -11.08 -4.21
CA THR A 97 8.09 -12.36 -3.51
C THR A 97 8.47 -13.51 -4.42
N SER A 98 8.96 -14.62 -3.86
CA SER A 98 9.22 -15.84 -4.62
C SER A 98 7.93 -16.40 -5.23
N LEU A 99 8.00 -16.97 -6.44
CA LEU A 99 6.86 -17.65 -7.06
C LEU A 99 6.25 -18.75 -6.17
N THR A 100 7.07 -19.49 -5.41
CA THR A 100 6.60 -20.49 -4.45
C THR A 100 5.63 -19.91 -3.43
N LYS A 101 5.84 -18.65 -3.02
CA LYS A 101 4.95 -17.94 -2.09
C LYS A 101 3.66 -17.52 -2.77
N VAL A 102 3.73 -17.01 -4.01
CA VAL A 102 2.56 -16.67 -4.82
C VAL A 102 1.67 -17.90 -5.04
N VAL A 103 2.25 -19.00 -5.51
CA VAL A 103 1.56 -20.29 -5.70
C VAL A 103 1.05 -20.86 -4.37
N GLY A 104 1.79 -20.60 -3.28
CA GLY A 104 1.40 -21.02 -1.94
C GLY A 104 0.06 -20.43 -1.46
N LEU A 105 -0.37 -19.29 -2.02
CA LEU A 105 -1.64 -18.64 -1.70
C LEU A 105 -2.85 -19.24 -2.44
N LEU A 106 -2.63 -20.02 -3.49
CA LEU A 106 -3.68 -20.69 -4.26
C LEU A 106 -4.32 -21.85 -3.47
N LYS A 107 -5.62 -22.11 -3.70
CA LYS A 107 -6.40 -23.21 -3.07
C LYS A 107 -5.77 -24.59 -3.33
N GLY A 108 -6.13 -25.58 -2.50
CA GLY A 108 -5.61 -26.96 -2.54
C GLY A 108 -5.65 -27.61 -3.93
N ASP A 109 -6.73 -27.44 -4.70
CA ASP A 109 -6.86 -27.93 -6.09
C ASP A 109 -6.23 -26.97 -7.12
N SER A 110 -6.08 -25.69 -6.77
CA SER A 110 -5.45 -24.63 -7.58
C SER A 110 -3.91 -24.72 -7.60
N LYS A 111 -3.31 -25.72 -6.97
CA LYS A 111 -1.89 -26.09 -7.13
C LYS A 111 -1.67 -27.10 -8.25
N SER A 112 -2.74 -27.49 -8.94
CA SER A 112 -2.63 -28.32 -10.13
C SER A 112 -1.82 -27.62 -11.22
N PRO A 113 -1.08 -28.37 -12.07
CA PRO A 113 -0.37 -27.79 -13.21
C PRO A 113 -1.29 -26.95 -14.12
N SER A 114 -2.55 -27.35 -14.29
CA SER A 114 -3.55 -26.62 -15.08
C SER A 114 -3.88 -25.24 -14.52
N THR A 115 -3.96 -25.09 -13.20
CA THR A 115 -4.26 -23.79 -12.58
C THR A 115 -3.04 -22.87 -12.61
N LEU A 116 -1.83 -23.42 -12.49
CA LEU A 116 -0.61 -22.65 -12.70
C LEU A 116 -0.51 -22.14 -14.13
N LEU A 117 -0.81 -22.98 -15.12
CA LEU A 117 -0.89 -22.57 -16.52
C LEU A 117 -1.95 -21.48 -16.69
N SER A 118 -3.14 -21.65 -16.11
CA SER A 118 -4.19 -20.61 -16.14
C SER A 118 -3.69 -19.28 -15.59
N LEU A 119 -2.99 -19.30 -14.45
CA LEU A 119 -2.43 -18.09 -13.85
C LEU A 119 -1.42 -17.41 -14.77
N PHE A 120 -0.47 -18.15 -15.35
CA PHE A 120 0.48 -17.58 -16.30
C PHE A 120 -0.19 -17.09 -17.59
N THR A 121 -1.22 -17.79 -18.08
CA THR A 121 -1.98 -17.33 -19.25
C THR A 121 -2.76 -16.05 -18.97
N THR A 122 -3.30 -15.87 -17.76
CA THR A 122 -3.99 -14.63 -17.36
C THR A 122 -3.04 -13.43 -17.36
N PHE A 123 -1.77 -13.64 -16.97
CA PHE A 123 -0.75 -12.59 -16.89
C PHE A 123 0.22 -12.62 -18.08
N ILE A 124 -0.15 -13.21 -19.22
CA ILE A 124 0.77 -13.42 -20.34
C ILE A 124 1.35 -12.11 -20.90
N ASP A 125 0.55 -11.04 -20.89
CA ASP A 125 0.93 -9.72 -21.38
C ASP A 125 1.54 -8.83 -20.27
N GLU A 126 1.79 -9.38 -19.08
CA GLU A 126 2.26 -8.65 -17.91
C GLU A 126 3.60 -9.19 -17.39
N ASP A 127 4.51 -8.29 -17.01
CA ASP A 127 5.81 -8.64 -16.40
C ASP A 127 5.69 -8.96 -14.89
N TYR A 128 4.52 -9.40 -14.43
CA TYR A 128 4.29 -9.78 -13.04
C TYR A 128 3.14 -10.78 -12.90
N VAL A 129 3.15 -11.51 -11.79
CA VAL A 129 2.05 -12.39 -11.40
C VAL A 129 1.62 -12.04 -9.98
N LEU A 130 0.31 -12.03 -9.76
CA LEU A 130 -0.30 -11.61 -8.51
C LEU A 130 -1.22 -12.71 -7.96
N SER A 131 -1.15 -12.94 -6.65
CA SER A 131 -2.10 -13.81 -5.94
C SER A 131 -2.47 -13.22 -4.58
N ILE A 132 -3.67 -13.57 -4.10
CA ILE A 132 -4.23 -13.08 -2.85
C ILE A 132 -4.66 -14.25 -1.96
N SER A 133 -4.36 -14.16 -0.67
CA SER A 133 -4.73 -15.16 0.33
C SER A 133 -6.24 -15.27 0.46
N GLN A 134 -6.75 -16.42 0.85
CA GLN A 134 -8.18 -16.60 1.04
C GLN A 134 -8.78 -15.70 2.15
N PRO A 135 -10.10 -15.43 2.12
CA PRO A 135 -10.83 -14.94 3.28
C PRO A 135 -10.66 -15.89 4.45
N ARG A 136 -10.30 -15.37 5.63
CA ARG A 136 -10.31 -16.20 6.84
C ARG A 136 -11.77 -16.45 7.24
N PRO A 137 -12.16 -17.67 7.63
CA PRO A 137 -13.50 -17.91 8.16
C PRO A 137 -13.73 -17.08 9.43
N LEU A 138 -14.94 -16.54 9.57
CA LEU A 138 -15.36 -15.64 10.66
C LEU A 138 -15.05 -16.18 12.09
N ASN A 139 -14.86 -17.49 12.24
CA ASN A 139 -14.69 -18.15 13.53
C ASN A 139 -13.23 -18.21 14.02
N SER A 140 -12.31 -17.56 13.31
CA SER A 140 -10.88 -17.54 13.66
C SER A 140 -10.65 -16.55 14.81
N THR A 141 -10.21 -17.03 15.97
CA THR A 141 -10.01 -16.20 17.18
C THR A 141 -9.10 -14.97 16.90
N PRO A 142 -9.45 -13.77 17.39
CA PRO A 142 -8.80 -12.48 17.05
C PRO A 142 -7.44 -12.26 17.73
N HIS A 143 -6.69 -13.31 18.07
CA HIS A 143 -5.56 -13.22 19.00
C HIS A 143 -4.23 -12.81 18.35
N SER A 144 -4.24 -12.37 17.10
CA SER A 144 -3.06 -11.88 16.40
C SER A 144 -3.17 -10.38 16.19
N HIS A 145 -2.34 -9.61 16.91
CA HIS A 145 -2.09 -8.19 16.64
C HIS A 145 -1.50 -7.91 15.24
N HIS A 146 -1.32 -8.94 14.40
CA HIS A 146 -0.96 -8.82 12.99
C HIS A 146 -2.23 -9.01 12.13
N GLY A 147 -2.86 -7.87 11.79
CA GLY A 147 -3.77 -7.62 10.67
C GLY A 147 -4.80 -8.70 10.29
N HIS A 148 -6.07 -8.38 10.46
CA HIS A 148 -7.21 -9.11 9.86
C HIS A 148 -7.29 -9.00 8.33
N GLY A 149 -6.29 -8.42 7.66
CA GLY A 149 -6.33 -8.13 6.23
C GLY A 149 -5.82 -9.28 5.35
N ALA A 150 -6.23 -9.24 4.08
CA ALA A 150 -5.72 -10.14 3.05
C ALA A 150 -4.20 -10.02 2.89
N LEU A 151 -3.50 -11.14 2.69
CA LEU A 151 -2.11 -11.13 2.22
C LEU A 151 -2.11 -11.22 0.71
N LEU A 152 -1.45 -10.29 0.05
CA LEU A 152 -1.33 -10.22 -1.40
C LEU A 152 0.15 -10.31 -1.76
N CYS A 153 0.51 -11.23 -2.64
CA CYS A 153 1.90 -11.48 -3.03
C CYS A 153 2.05 -11.25 -4.53
N ILE A 154 3.10 -10.52 -4.90
CA ILE A 154 3.47 -10.23 -6.29
C ILE A 154 4.85 -10.82 -6.55
N ALA A 155 4.98 -11.55 -7.64
CA ALA A 155 6.26 -11.95 -8.21
C ALA A 155 6.49 -11.18 -9.52
N PHE A 156 7.73 -10.76 -9.77
CA PHE A 156 8.10 -9.97 -10.94
C PHE A 156 8.90 -10.80 -11.93
N HIS A 157 8.60 -10.63 -13.21
CA HIS A 157 9.47 -11.09 -14.27
C HIS A 157 10.86 -10.45 -14.16
N GLU A 158 11.90 -11.12 -14.64
CA GLU A 158 13.26 -10.59 -14.63
C GLU A 158 13.42 -9.30 -15.44
N LEU A 159 12.59 -9.13 -16.47
CA LEU A 159 12.58 -7.95 -17.33
C LEU A 159 11.67 -6.82 -16.82
N ALA A 160 11.01 -7.00 -15.68
CA ALA A 160 10.07 -6.02 -15.13
C ALA A 160 10.76 -4.67 -14.88
N ARG A 161 10.21 -3.63 -15.50
CA ARG A 161 10.69 -2.24 -15.38
C ARG A 161 9.99 -1.52 -14.23
N PRO A 162 10.49 -0.36 -13.77
CA PRO A 162 9.81 0.48 -12.78
C PRO A 162 8.31 0.67 -13.01
N GLU A 163 7.91 0.84 -14.27
CA GLU A 163 6.51 0.96 -14.66
C GLU A 163 5.69 -0.30 -14.32
N ASP A 164 6.22 -1.49 -14.62
CA ASP A 164 5.55 -2.76 -14.36
C ASP A 164 5.41 -3.00 -12.85
N THR A 165 6.38 -2.54 -12.05
CA THR A 165 6.29 -2.58 -10.58
C THR A 165 5.17 -1.69 -10.04
N LEU A 166 4.97 -0.52 -10.66
CA LEU A 166 3.91 0.39 -10.29
C LEU A 166 2.54 -0.11 -10.78
N ARG A 167 2.49 -0.75 -11.96
CA ARG A 167 1.29 -1.41 -12.49
C ARG A 167 0.83 -2.53 -11.59
N ALA A 168 1.73 -3.40 -11.16
CA ALA A 168 1.43 -4.47 -10.22
C ALA A 168 0.95 -3.92 -8.88
N TYR A 169 1.56 -2.84 -8.38
CA TYR A 169 1.10 -2.19 -7.15
C TYR A 169 -0.29 -1.57 -7.28
N PHE A 170 -0.56 -0.92 -8.43
CA PHE A 170 -1.90 -0.40 -8.77
C PHE A 170 -2.94 -1.51 -8.78
N HIS A 171 -2.64 -2.63 -9.44
CA HIS A 171 -3.50 -3.81 -9.49
C HIS A 171 -3.78 -4.36 -8.09
N ALA A 172 -2.75 -4.48 -7.25
CA ALA A 172 -2.89 -4.94 -5.88
C ALA A 172 -3.76 -4.00 -5.02
N CYS A 173 -3.59 -2.68 -5.14
CA CYS A 173 -4.43 -1.71 -4.43
C CYS A 173 -5.89 -1.82 -4.86
N LEU A 174 -6.15 -1.94 -6.17
CA LEU A 174 -7.49 -2.11 -6.70
C LEU A 174 -8.13 -3.41 -6.18
N LEU A 175 -7.39 -4.51 -6.20
CA LEU A 175 -7.87 -5.80 -5.73
C LEU A 175 -8.21 -5.81 -4.24
N LEU A 176 -7.37 -5.21 -3.39
CA LEU A 176 -7.66 -5.10 -1.96
C LEU A 176 -8.96 -4.35 -1.70
N GLU A 177 -9.18 -3.25 -2.40
CA GLU A 177 -10.36 -2.43 -2.21
C GLU A 177 -11.64 -3.15 -2.70
N VAL A 178 -11.61 -3.73 -3.91
CA VAL A 178 -12.76 -4.49 -4.44
C VAL A 178 -13.14 -5.60 -3.47
N ARG A 179 -12.14 -6.29 -2.92
CA ARG A 179 -12.35 -7.33 -1.93
C ARG A 179 -12.94 -6.79 -0.64
N GLU A 180 -12.40 -5.71 -0.08
CA GLU A 180 -12.91 -5.10 1.15
C GLU A 180 -14.38 -4.72 0.99
N ARG A 181 -14.76 -4.10 -0.14
CA ARG A 181 -16.16 -3.79 -0.45
C ARG A 181 -17.04 -5.04 -0.58
N ALA A 182 -16.54 -6.12 -1.18
CA ALA A 182 -17.27 -7.38 -1.30
C ALA A 182 -17.48 -8.05 0.08
N GLU A 183 -16.47 -8.03 0.95
CA GLU A 183 -16.57 -8.53 2.32
C GLU A 183 -17.54 -7.70 3.16
N GLU A 184 -17.52 -6.37 3.03
CA GLU A 184 -18.49 -5.46 3.69
C GLU A 184 -19.92 -5.67 3.19
N ALA A 185 -20.13 -5.83 1.88
CA ALA A 185 -21.44 -6.09 1.30
C ALA A 185 -22.03 -7.41 1.82
N GLN A 186 -21.23 -8.48 1.89
CA GLN A 186 -21.66 -9.76 2.47
C GLN A 186 -21.97 -9.64 3.97
N ALA A 187 -21.17 -8.90 4.73
CA ALA A 187 -21.44 -8.65 6.14
C ALA A 187 -22.75 -7.89 6.36
N ASN A 188 -23.06 -6.93 5.47
CA ASN A 188 -24.31 -6.15 5.52
C ASN A 188 -25.54 -6.96 5.09
N GLU A 189 -25.41 -7.87 4.11
CA GLU A 189 -26.50 -8.77 3.69
C GLU A 189 -26.91 -9.74 4.80
N VAL A 190 -25.96 -10.24 5.59
CA VAL A 190 -26.23 -11.07 6.78
C VAL A 190 -26.83 -10.24 7.93
N GLY A 191 -26.62 -8.92 7.92
CA GLY A 191 -27.09 -7.96 8.93
C GLY A 191 -28.46 -7.30 8.68
N GLY A 192 -29.05 -7.46 7.49
CA GLY A 192 -30.42 -7.08 7.17
C GLY A 192 -30.80 -5.61 7.45
N VAL A 193 -30.40 -4.67 6.58
CA VAL A 193 -31.09 -3.38 6.43
C VAL A 193 -31.15 -3.00 4.94
N ILE A 194 -32.37 -2.90 4.41
CA ILE A 194 -32.65 -2.41 3.06
C ILE A 194 -32.48 -0.88 3.08
N GLY A 195 -31.53 -0.38 2.30
CA GLY A 195 -31.38 1.04 2.02
C GLY A 195 -31.19 1.23 0.53
N ASP A 196 -32.15 1.90 -0.11
CA ASP A 196 -32.13 2.26 -1.52
C ASP A 196 -30.86 3.08 -1.83
N LYS A 197 -30.11 2.70 -2.86
CA LYS A 197 -29.02 3.52 -3.41
C LYS A 197 -29.13 3.63 -4.92
N GLU A 198 -29.21 4.88 -5.35
CA GLU A 198 -29.22 5.36 -6.73
C GLU A 198 -28.02 4.84 -7.54
N GLU A 199 -28.27 4.53 -8.80
CA GLU A 199 -27.27 4.13 -9.77
C GLU A 199 -26.37 5.32 -10.16
N GLN A 200 -25.08 5.23 -9.85
CA GLN A 200 -24.05 6.04 -10.48
C GLN A 200 -22.89 5.14 -10.94
N GLU A 201 -22.38 5.42 -12.15
CA GLU A 201 -21.27 4.70 -12.78
C GLU A 201 -19.93 5.03 -12.09
N GLU A 202 -19.62 4.31 -11.01
CA GLU A 202 -18.25 4.22 -10.49
C GLU A 202 -17.50 3.04 -11.15
N PRO A 203 -16.17 3.13 -11.33
CA PRO A 203 -15.34 2.08 -11.93
C PRO A 203 -15.37 0.73 -11.16
N THR A 204 -16.01 0.68 -10.00
CA THR A 204 -16.07 -0.42 -9.03
C THR A 204 -17.36 -1.24 -9.08
N ARG A 205 -18.27 -1.00 -10.03
CA ARG A 205 -19.53 -1.75 -10.13
C ARG A 205 -19.29 -3.19 -10.66
N MET A 206 -18.78 -4.08 -9.82
CA MET A 206 -18.66 -5.52 -10.10
C MET A 206 -19.74 -6.30 -9.34
N THR A 207 -20.29 -7.34 -9.98
CA THR A 207 -21.56 -7.99 -9.59
C THR A 207 -21.43 -8.90 -8.36
N ASN A 208 -22.38 -8.78 -7.43
CA ASN A 208 -22.51 -9.59 -6.20
C ASN A 208 -22.72 -11.09 -6.48
N LYS A 209 -21.65 -11.82 -6.79
CA LYS A 209 -21.60 -13.28 -6.69
C LYS A 209 -20.43 -13.66 -5.80
N THR A 210 -20.54 -14.79 -5.11
CA THR A 210 -19.52 -15.35 -4.23
C THR A 210 -18.18 -15.35 -4.95
N LEU A 211 -17.33 -14.36 -4.63
CA LEU A 211 -16.23 -13.95 -5.49
C LEU A 211 -15.08 -14.92 -5.27
N ASP A 212 -14.89 -15.82 -6.25
CA ASP A 212 -13.70 -16.64 -6.27
C ASP A 212 -12.46 -15.74 -6.45
N SER A 213 -11.39 -16.05 -5.72
CA SER A 213 -10.19 -15.21 -5.71
C SER A 213 -9.54 -15.11 -7.09
N GLU A 214 -9.68 -16.12 -7.94
CA GLU A 214 -9.09 -16.13 -9.28
C GLU A 214 -9.88 -15.19 -10.21
N THR A 215 -11.22 -15.26 -10.20
CA THR A 215 -12.09 -14.32 -10.94
C THR A 215 -11.84 -12.87 -10.53
N LEU A 216 -11.68 -12.62 -9.23
CA LEU A 216 -11.34 -11.30 -8.70
C LEU A 216 -10.04 -10.74 -9.27
N VAL A 217 -9.01 -11.57 -9.34
CA VAL A 217 -7.69 -11.18 -9.86
C VAL A 217 -7.80 -10.84 -11.34
N GLU A 218 -8.53 -11.64 -12.12
CA GLU A 218 -8.74 -11.43 -13.55
C GLU A 218 -9.54 -10.15 -13.85
N GLU A 219 -10.67 -9.93 -13.16
CA GLU A 219 -11.49 -8.72 -13.36
C GLU A 219 -10.72 -7.44 -13.01
N THR A 220 -9.94 -7.48 -11.93
CA THR A 220 -9.12 -6.34 -11.51
C THR A 220 -7.90 -6.15 -12.41
N LEU A 221 -7.41 -7.21 -13.07
CA LEU A 221 -6.36 -7.10 -14.08
C LEU A 221 -6.87 -6.34 -15.31
N LEU A 222 -8.03 -6.72 -15.84
CA LEU A 222 -8.66 -6.02 -16.98
C LEU A 222 -8.91 -4.54 -16.65
N THR A 223 -9.35 -4.26 -15.43
CA THR A 223 -9.55 -2.89 -14.95
C THR A 223 -8.21 -2.15 -14.85
N THR A 224 -7.16 -2.79 -14.35
CA THR A 224 -5.81 -2.22 -14.31
C THR A 224 -5.34 -1.85 -15.71
N GLN A 225 -5.41 -2.79 -16.66
CA GLN A 225 -5.02 -2.58 -18.06
C GLN A 225 -5.77 -1.39 -18.69
N ARG A 226 -7.06 -1.23 -18.36
CA ARG A 226 -7.86 -0.12 -18.88
C ARG A 226 -7.48 1.25 -18.31
N PHE A 227 -7.13 1.35 -17.03
CA PHE A 227 -6.99 2.64 -16.33
C PHE A 227 -5.56 3.06 -16.05
N PHE A 228 -4.59 2.14 -16.10
CA PHE A 228 -3.22 2.39 -15.68
C PHE A 228 -2.49 3.42 -16.55
N ASP A 229 -2.66 3.38 -17.87
CA ASP A 229 -1.98 4.34 -18.75
C ASP A 229 -2.46 5.78 -18.50
N GLY A 230 -3.77 5.95 -18.27
CA GLY A 230 -4.36 7.23 -17.87
C GLY A 230 -3.82 7.73 -16.54
N PHE A 231 -3.67 6.83 -15.57
CA PHE A 231 -3.05 7.10 -14.28
C PHE A 231 -1.61 7.58 -14.45
N MET A 232 -0.81 6.89 -15.27
CA MET A 232 0.58 7.23 -15.54
C MET A 232 0.74 8.58 -16.21
N ALA A 233 -0.09 8.87 -17.21
CA ALA A 233 -0.12 10.17 -17.88
C ALA A 233 -0.40 11.31 -16.90
N LYS A 234 -1.42 11.14 -16.03
CA LYS A 234 -1.75 12.15 -15.01
C LYS A 234 -0.68 12.28 -13.93
N CYS A 235 0.00 11.19 -13.55
CA CYS A 235 1.14 11.24 -12.63
C CYS A 235 2.28 12.11 -13.20
N LYS A 236 2.63 11.92 -14.48
CA LYS A 236 3.64 12.74 -15.16
C LYS A 236 3.26 14.22 -15.15
N ILE A 237 2.00 14.53 -15.51
CA ILE A 237 1.47 15.91 -15.54
C ILE A 237 1.51 16.55 -14.14
N ALA A 238 1.18 15.80 -13.09
CA ALA A 238 1.22 16.26 -11.70
C ALA A 238 2.65 16.43 -11.13
N GLY A 239 3.68 16.08 -11.89
CA GLY A 239 5.08 16.27 -11.52
C GLY A 239 5.72 15.08 -10.79
N TRP A 240 5.13 13.88 -10.86
CA TRP A 240 5.74 12.67 -10.31
C TRP A 240 6.84 12.13 -11.23
N ASN A 241 7.97 11.78 -10.62
CA ASN A 241 9.04 11.02 -11.25
C ASN A 241 8.69 9.53 -11.19
N ILE A 242 8.17 9.02 -12.30
CA ILE A 242 7.79 7.62 -12.48
C ILE A 242 8.93 6.74 -13.02
N GLU A 243 10.05 7.34 -13.46
CA GLU A 243 11.19 6.61 -14.02
C GLU A 243 12.07 6.01 -12.92
N ARG A 244 12.07 6.62 -11.74
CA ARG A 244 12.70 6.08 -10.53
C ARG A 244 11.69 5.24 -9.77
N GLY A 245 11.60 3.95 -10.11
CA GLY A 245 10.76 2.98 -9.42
C GLY A 245 11.19 2.81 -7.97
N MET A 246 10.34 3.22 -7.01
CA MET A 246 10.63 3.07 -5.59
C MET A 246 9.43 2.57 -4.79
N VAL A 247 8.57 1.74 -5.39
CA VAL A 247 7.72 0.90 -4.54
C VAL A 247 8.67 -0.09 -3.84
N GLU A 248 8.93 0.18 -2.56
CA GLU A 248 9.95 -0.50 -1.75
C GLU A 248 9.85 -2.04 -1.82
N GLY A 249 11.01 -2.71 -1.81
CA GLY A 249 11.12 -4.18 -1.77
C GLY A 249 11.29 -4.86 -3.13
N VAL A 250 11.33 -4.09 -4.22
CA VAL A 250 11.47 -4.64 -5.57
C VAL A 250 12.93 -4.79 -6.01
N GLU A 251 13.85 -3.89 -5.64
CA GLU A 251 15.25 -3.96 -6.07
C GLU A 251 16.01 -5.18 -5.50
N ASP A 252 15.74 -5.56 -4.25
CA ASP A 252 16.30 -6.76 -3.59
C ASP A 252 15.34 -7.97 -3.62
N GLY A 253 14.22 -7.85 -4.33
CA GLY A 253 13.16 -8.86 -4.39
C GLY A 253 13.47 -9.99 -5.36
N TRP A 254 12.76 -11.11 -5.21
CA TRP A 254 12.84 -12.22 -6.16
C TRP A 254 12.43 -11.74 -7.56
N ARG A 255 13.22 -12.16 -8.55
CA ARG A 255 12.92 -12.08 -9.97
C ARG A 255 12.75 -13.49 -10.50
N ILE A 256 11.78 -13.66 -11.37
CA ILE A 256 11.50 -14.95 -11.98
C ILE A 256 11.59 -14.82 -13.49
N TRP A 257 12.12 -15.85 -14.13
CA TRP A 257 12.05 -16.02 -15.57
C TRP A 257 11.01 -17.10 -15.83
N TRP A 258 10.16 -16.88 -16.83
CA TRP A 258 9.36 -17.94 -17.42
C TRP A 258 9.61 -17.96 -18.93
N LYS A 259 9.48 -19.13 -19.54
CA LYS A 259 9.74 -19.29 -20.96
C LYS A 259 8.48 -18.85 -21.70
N ASP A 260 8.57 -17.79 -22.51
CA ASP A 260 7.52 -17.47 -23.48
C ASP A 260 7.32 -18.70 -24.37
N GLU A 261 6.07 -19.07 -24.61
CA GLU A 261 5.76 -20.28 -25.38
C GLU A 261 6.42 -20.22 -26.77
N VAL A 262 7.35 -21.16 -26.95
CA VAL A 262 7.85 -21.71 -28.21
C VAL A 262 8.83 -20.79 -28.95
N ASP A 263 10.13 -21.02 -28.69
CA ASP A 263 11.13 -21.05 -29.75
C ASP A 263 10.54 -21.92 -30.88
N LYS A 264 9.96 -21.26 -31.89
CA LYS A 264 9.53 -21.91 -33.12
C LYS A 264 10.79 -22.24 -33.91
N GLU A 265 11.51 -23.28 -33.49
CA GLU A 265 12.45 -24.01 -34.34
C GLU A 265 11.71 -24.99 -35.25
#